data_AF-A0A6N9FFF7-F1
#
_entry.id   AF-A0A6N9FFF7-F1
#
_cell.length_a   1.000
_cell.length_b   1.000
_cell.length_c   1.000
_cell.angle_alpha   90.00
_cell.angle_beta   90.00
_cell.angle_gamma   90.00
#
_symmetry.space_group_name_H-M   'P 1'
#
loop_
_entity.id
_entity.type
_entity.pdbx_description
1 polymer ?
#
loop_
_entity_poly.entity_id
_entity_poly.type
_entity_poly.pdbx_seq_one_letter_code
_entity_poly.pdbx_strand_id
1 'polypeptide(L)'
;MRVLLLALLCAPLAAAAAPENDPFARDLLVLTDWFEGEFDNEEQRWFQADPRSNTPEDQRHVRVHATHKRIDAPDFGEHVFYVEEYTHDDPERVYRQRLVIFSSAPEEGGIRMRQGFFNEPERFLGAQHKPGVFDDLKAEDAFFLDECDVYWKRVAGQFEGGMRPKACVFGEGELRRYSVHDLYLSAAKYWRVDSTFLVADDSLHIGMPADQPFELRRVKRFTCGITFDPRSPEPQEITDISLHSQGGSADVTRERDGQEFTLLMRDKEYPYYSTRPDFIYFSIRRKGELASVVFTVNDPDSRSLGVNTGELLAYCYRNGFAFRESLEELTIADGKR
;
A
#
# COMPACT_ATOMS: atom_id res chain seq x y z
N MET A 1 66.72 27.35 -17.06
CA MET A 1 65.61 27.21 -16.10
C MET A 1 64.36 26.85 -16.89
N ARG A 2 63.99 25.57 -16.98
CA ARG A 2 62.79 25.10 -17.70
C ARG A 2 61.71 24.79 -16.65
N VAL A 3 60.63 25.55 -16.71
CA VAL A 3 59.42 25.35 -15.88
C VAL A 3 58.65 24.17 -16.47
N LEU A 4 58.41 23.13 -15.68
CA LEU A 4 57.56 21.99 -16.03
C LEU A 4 56.13 22.33 -15.56
N LEU A 5 55.20 22.54 -16.50
CA LEU A 5 53.77 22.67 -16.19
C LEU A 5 53.17 21.26 -16.06
N LEU A 6 52.68 20.92 -14.88
CA LEU A 6 51.89 19.72 -14.62
C LEU A 6 50.42 20.04 -14.94
N ALA A 7 49.87 19.43 -15.99
CA ALA A 7 48.45 19.55 -16.31
C ALA A 7 47.64 18.52 -15.49
N LEU A 8 46.82 19.01 -14.56
CA LEU A 8 45.80 18.20 -13.89
C LEU A 8 44.69 17.86 -14.90
N LEU A 9 44.53 16.59 -15.22
CA LEU A 9 43.36 16.07 -15.91
C LEU A 9 42.24 15.84 -14.88
N CYS A 10 41.30 16.77 -14.82
CA CYS A 10 39.99 16.53 -14.21
C CYS A 10 39.19 15.62 -15.15
N ALA A 11 39.05 14.34 -14.81
CA ALA A 11 38.10 13.47 -15.48
C ALA A 11 36.70 13.77 -14.95
N PRO A 12 35.70 14.09 -15.80
CA PRO A 12 34.33 14.24 -15.36
C PRO A 12 33.79 12.85 -14.98
N LEU A 13 33.15 12.74 -13.80
CA LEU A 13 32.28 11.61 -13.49
C LEU A 13 31.11 11.66 -14.48
N ALA A 14 31.14 10.78 -15.48
CA ALA A 14 30.00 10.54 -16.34
C ALA A 14 28.93 9.82 -15.53
N ALA A 15 27.83 10.51 -15.24
CA ALA A 15 26.57 9.85 -14.87
C ALA A 15 26.21 8.90 -16.03
N ALA A 16 26.10 7.61 -15.73
CA ALA A 16 25.69 6.63 -16.72
C ALA A 16 24.25 6.94 -17.17
N ALA A 17 24.10 7.50 -18.36
CA ALA A 17 22.80 7.64 -19.00
C ALA A 17 22.23 6.24 -19.27
N ALA A 18 20.95 6.04 -18.95
CA ALA A 18 20.25 4.81 -19.27
C ALA A 18 20.36 4.51 -20.78
N PRO A 19 20.60 3.25 -21.20
CA PRO A 19 20.80 2.93 -22.59
C PRO A 19 19.55 3.28 -23.41
N GLU A 20 19.75 3.99 -24.52
CA GLU A 20 18.72 4.54 -25.42
C GLU A 20 17.76 3.47 -26.02
N ASN A 21 18.00 2.18 -25.76
CA ASN A 21 17.24 1.02 -26.23
C ASN A 21 16.87 0.02 -25.12
N ASP A 22 16.65 0.48 -23.87
CA ASP A 22 16.17 -0.40 -22.81
C ASP A 22 14.75 -0.92 -23.09
N PRO A 23 14.54 -2.22 -23.37
CA PRO A 23 13.23 -2.76 -23.70
C PRO A 23 12.26 -2.76 -22.51
N PHE A 24 12.76 -2.61 -21.27
CA PHE A 24 11.96 -2.65 -20.05
C PHE A 24 11.69 -1.27 -19.45
N ALA A 25 12.20 -0.18 -20.03
CA ALA A 25 12.04 1.17 -19.50
C ALA A 25 10.56 1.57 -19.29
N ARG A 26 9.67 1.22 -20.24
CA ARG A 26 8.24 1.47 -20.11
C ARG A 26 7.61 0.65 -18.98
N ASP A 27 7.96 -0.63 -18.91
CA ASP A 27 7.43 -1.54 -17.91
C ASP A 27 7.89 -1.15 -16.49
N LEU A 28 9.11 -0.63 -16.36
CA LEU A 28 9.65 -0.07 -15.11
C LEU A 28 8.83 1.11 -14.61
N LEU A 29 8.45 2.03 -15.51
CA LEU A 29 7.57 3.15 -15.15
C LEU A 29 6.18 2.66 -14.68
N VAL A 30 5.58 1.72 -15.40
CA VAL A 30 4.26 1.17 -15.02
C VAL A 30 4.34 0.40 -13.70
N LEU A 31 5.36 -0.44 -13.54
CA LEU A 31 5.57 -1.23 -12.33
C LEU A 31 5.73 -0.30 -11.12
N THR A 32 6.56 0.73 -11.23
CA THR A 32 6.84 1.63 -10.09
C THR A 32 5.66 2.56 -9.78
N ASP A 33 4.88 2.97 -10.79
CA ASP A 33 3.59 3.66 -10.58
C ASP A 33 2.59 2.78 -9.84
N TRP A 34 2.48 1.50 -10.23
CA TRP A 34 1.63 0.55 -9.53
C TRP A 34 2.18 0.13 -8.17
N PHE A 35 3.50 0.18 -7.97
CA PHE A 35 4.09 -0.19 -6.70
C PHE A 35 3.84 0.90 -5.64
N GLU A 36 3.84 2.18 -6.03
CA GLU A 36 3.51 3.29 -5.16
C GLU A 36 2.06 3.21 -4.67
N GLY A 37 1.83 3.36 -3.37
CA GLY A 37 0.49 3.44 -2.82
C GLY A 37 0.33 2.79 -1.45
N GLU A 38 -0.93 2.61 -1.07
CA GLU A 38 -1.35 2.01 0.18
C GLU A 38 -2.17 0.76 -0.13
N PHE A 39 -1.95 -0.31 0.63
CA PHE A 39 -2.56 -1.60 0.41
C PHE A 39 -2.96 -2.24 1.74
N ASP A 40 -4.06 -2.99 1.74
CA ASP A 40 -4.55 -3.68 2.94
C ASP A 40 -5.29 -4.96 2.54
N ASN A 41 -5.24 -6.01 3.38
CA ASN A 41 -5.89 -7.29 3.12
C ASN A 41 -7.14 -7.54 3.98
N GLU A 42 -7.77 -6.53 4.58
CA GLU A 42 -8.97 -6.75 5.40
C GLU A 42 -10.09 -7.47 4.64
N GLU A 43 -10.23 -7.29 3.33
CA GLU A 43 -11.19 -8.07 2.54
C GLU A 43 -10.88 -9.57 2.53
N GLN A 44 -9.61 -9.94 2.42
CA GLN A 44 -9.17 -11.33 2.54
C GLN A 44 -9.52 -11.88 3.93
N ARG A 45 -9.15 -11.16 4.99
CA ARG A 45 -9.42 -11.56 6.37
C ARG A 45 -10.92 -11.69 6.63
N TRP A 46 -11.70 -10.73 6.17
CA TRP A 46 -13.15 -10.76 6.32
C TRP A 46 -13.77 -11.96 5.61
N PHE A 47 -13.32 -12.26 4.39
CA PHE A 47 -13.81 -13.43 3.65
C PHE A 47 -13.46 -14.74 4.37
N GLN A 48 -12.22 -14.89 4.83
CA GLN A 48 -11.78 -16.07 5.60
C GLN A 48 -12.51 -16.22 6.94
N ALA A 49 -13.02 -15.13 7.52
CA ALA A 49 -13.86 -15.15 8.71
C ALA A 49 -15.34 -15.45 8.42
N ASP A 50 -15.79 -15.35 7.16
CA ASP A 50 -17.16 -15.68 6.78
C ASP A 50 -17.40 -17.19 6.95
N PRO A 51 -18.47 -17.63 7.65
CA PRO A 51 -18.75 -19.05 7.85
C PRO A 51 -18.86 -19.86 6.55
N ARG A 52 -19.17 -19.22 5.43
CA ARG A 52 -19.30 -19.87 4.11
C ARG A 52 -17.95 -20.14 3.44
N SER A 53 -16.86 -19.51 3.89
CA SER A 53 -15.52 -19.75 3.37
C SER A 53 -14.94 -21.08 3.81
N ASN A 54 -15.40 -21.60 4.97
CA ASN A 54 -14.84 -22.77 5.64
C ASN A 54 -13.31 -22.69 5.89
N THR A 55 -12.73 -21.48 5.93
CA THR A 55 -11.30 -21.32 6.23
C THR A 55 -11.03 -21.64 7.71
N PRO A 56 -10.14 -22.61 8.01
CA PRO A 56 -9.71 -22.93 9.37
C PRO A 56 -9.10 -21.71 10.07
N GLU A 57 -9.34 -21.56 11.37
CA GLU A 57 -8.92 -20.37 12.13
C GLU A 57 -7.40 -20.16 12.12
N ASP A 58 -6.63 -21.25 12.18
CA ASP A 58 -5.16 -21.29 12.11
C ASP A 58 -4.59 -20.97 10.72
N GLN A 59 -5.43 -20.93 9.69
CA GLN A 59 -5.07 -20.55 8.32
C GLN A 59 -5.56 -19.13 7.95
N ARG A 60 -6.25 -18.44 8.87
CA ARG A 60 -6.72 -17.08 8.62
C ARG A 60 -5.55 -16.11 8.73
N HIS A 61 -5.51 -15.20 7.78
CA HIS A 61 -4.47 -14.20 7.71
C HIS A 61 -4.73 -13.12 8.77
N VAL A 62 -3.66 -12.65 9.40
CA VAL A 62 -3.70 -11.39 10.14
C VAL A 62 -3.97 -10.25 9.15
N ARG A 63 -4.62 -9.19 9.63
CA ARG A 63 -4.73 -7.96 8.84
C ARG A 63 -3.35 -7.32 8.74
N VAL A 64 -2.94 -7.01 7.53
CA VAL A 64 -1.71 -6.33 7.17
C VAL A 64 -2.09 -5.08 6.40
N HIS A 65 -1.48 -3.98 6.80
CA HIS A 65 -1.51 -2.73 6.08
C HIS A 65 -0.11 -2.42 5.57
N ALA A 66 0.01 -2.01 4.32
CA ALA A 66 1.28 -1.70 3.66
C ALA A 66 1.22 -0.31 3.03
N THR A 67 2.25 0.50 3.28
CA THR A 67 2.49 1.75 2.57
C THR A 67 3.79 1.65 1.79
N HIS A 68 3.72 1.89 0.49
CA HIS A 68 4.84 2.01 -0.42
C HIS A 68 4.95 3.47 -0.87
N LYS A 69 5.86 4.20 -0.25
CA LYS A 69 6.07 5.62 -0.51
C LYS A 69 7.29 5.80 -1.40
N ARG A 70 7.12 6.39 -2.58
CA ARG A 70 8.27 6.84 -3.38
C ARG A 70 9.00 7.94 -2.62
N ILE A 71 10.32 7.86 -2.58
CA ILE A 71 11.20 8.82 -1.91
C ILE A 71 12.27 9.31 -2.88
N ASP A 72 12.75 10.53 -2.68
CA ASP A 72 13.94 11.04 -3.37
C ASP A 72 15.17 10.62 -2.57
N ALA A 73 15.98 9.75 -3.16
CA ALA A 73 17.17 9.17 -2.53
C ALA A 73 18.21 8.86 -3.61
N PRO A 74 18.83 9.91 -4.20
CA PRO A 74 19.61 9.79 -5.44
C PRO A 74 20.82 8.85 -5.34
N ASP A 75 21.37 8.65 -4.15
CA ASP A 75 22.45 7.70 -3.88
C ASP A 75 22.05 6.24 -4.17
N PHE A 76 20.74 5.94 -4.19
CA PHE A 76 20.20 4.59 -4.40
C PHE A 76 19.64 4.38 -5.82
N GLY A 77 19.27 5.45 -6.52
CA GLY A 77 18.75 5.43 -7.89
C GLY A 77 17.51 6.29 -8.08
N GLU A 78 16.86 6.16 -9.24
CA GLU A 78 15.69 6.98 -9.62
C GLU A 78 14.37 6.46 -9.05
N HIS A 79 14.24 5.15 -8.85
CA HIS A 79 13.00 4.52 -8.40
C HIS A 79 13.18 3.88 -7.04
N VAL A 80 13.18 4.73 -6.01
CA VAL A 80 13.42 4.34 -4.62
C VAL A 80 12.15 4.50 -3.82
N PHE A 81 11.86 3.50 -2.98
CA PHE A 81 10.66 3.42 -2.18
C PHE A 81 10.99 3.08 -0.73
N TYR A 82 10.35 3.81 0.17
CA TYR A 82 10.17 3.39 1.54
C TYR A 82 8.94 2.48 1.63
N VAL A 83 9.11 1.28 2.17
CA VAL A 83 8.03 0.33 2.43
C VAL A 83 7.91 0.11 3.93
N GLU A 84 6.72 0.34 4.47
CA GLU A 84 6.37 0.04 5.86
C GLU A 84 5.08 -0.74 5.92
N GLU A 85 5.07 -1.76 6.79
CA GLU A 85 3.90 -2.57 7.01
C GLU A 85 3.67 -2.83 8.49
N TYR A 86 2.42 -2.72 8.89
CA TYR A 86 1.95 -2.99 10.24
C TYR A 86 0.80 -3.99 10.23
N THR A 87 0.52 -4.57 11.40
CA THR A 87 -0.54 -5.59 11.55
C THR A 87 -1.67 -5.12 12.43
N HIS A 88 -2.82 -5.80 12.35
CA HIS A 88 -3.98 -5.61 13.24
C HIS A 88 -4.61 -4.21 13.18
N ASP A 89 -4.37 -3.48 12.09
CA ASP A 89 -4.75 -2.07 11.97
C ASP A 89 -4.12 -1.15 13.03
N ASP A 90 -2.97 -1.55 13.59
CA ASP A 90 -2.25 -0.84 14.65
C ASP A 90 -0.90 -0.33 14.11
N PRO A 91 -0.77 0.97 13.78
CA PRO A 91 0.46 1.55 13.26
C PRO A 91 1.67 1.43 14.19
N GLU A 92 1.48 1.11 15.48
CA GLU A 92 2.59 0.86 16.40
C GLU A 92 3.17 -0.56 16.24
N ARG A 93 2.44 -1.46 15.55
CA ARG A 93 2.86 -2.85 15.29
C ARG A 93 3.52 -3.02 13.93
N VAL A 94 4.48 -2.16 13.62
CA VAL A 94 5.32 -2.29 12.43
C VAL A 94 6.16 -3.56 12.55
N TYR A 95 6.10 -4.41 11.52
CA TYR A 95 6.87 -5.66 11.48
C TYR A 95 7.74 -5.79 10.23
N ARG A 96 7.48 -5.00 9.20
CA ARG A 96 8.30 -4.91 8.00
C ARG A 96 8.60 -3.45 7.68
N GLN A 97 9.87 -3.18 7.45
CA GLN A 97 10.36 -1.92 6.93
C GLN A 97 11.45 -2.22 5.90
N ARG A 98 11.39 -1.66 4.70
CA ARG A 98 12.37 -1.88 3.62
C ARG A 98 12.64 -0.61 2.84
N LEU A 99 13.88 -0.51 2.35
CA LEU A 99 14.24 0.36 1.24
C LEU A 99 14.18 -0.45 -0.05
N VAL A 100 13.29 -0.12 -0.97
CA VAL A 100 13.11 -0.88 -2.22
C VAL A 100 13.58 -0.04 -3.39
N ILE A 101 14.42 -0.64 -4.24
CA ILE A 101 15.00 0.04 -5.40
C ILE A 101 14.69 -0.74 -6.66
N PHE A 102 14.07 -0.09 -7.63
CA PHE A 102 13.80 -0.66 -8.94
C PHE A 102 14.77 -0.14 -10.01
N SER A 103 15.21 -1.05 -10.87
CA SER A 103 16.04 -0.74 -12.03
C SER A 103 15.73 -1.72 -13.15
N SER A 104 15.86 -1.30 -14.40
CA SER A 104 15.85 -2.25 -15.51
C SER A 104 17.01 -3.25 -15.39
N ALA A 105 16.77 -4.50 -15.76
CA ALA A 105 17.77 -5.56 -15.81
C ALA A 105 17.63 -6.35 -17.13
N PRO A 106 18.08 -5.77 -18.27
CA PRO A 106 17.94 -6.40 -19.58
C PRO A 106 18.58 -7.78 -19.67
N GLU A 107 19.70 -8.00 -18.99
CA GLU A 107 20.41 -9.27 -18.89
C GLU A 107 19.61 -10.37 -18.17
N GLU A 108 18.69 -9.99 -17.28
CA GLU A 108 17.76 -10.89 -16.57
C GLU A 108 16.41 -11.02 -17.31
N GLY A 109 16.25 -10.26 -18.40
CA GLY A 109 15.02 -10.21 -19.18
C GLY A 109 13.85 -9.60 -18.41
N GLY A 110 14.08 -8.58 -17.59
CA GLY A 110 13.01 -7.91 -16.84
C GLY A 110 13.49 -6.71 -16.02
N ILE A 111 12.82 -6.51 -14.88
CA ILE A 111 13.11 -5.43 -13.92
C ILE A 111 13.66 -6.06 -12.64
N ARG A 112 14.74 -5.50 -12.10
CA ARG A 112 15.32 -5.92 -10.82
C ARG A 112 14.79 -5.03 -9.70
N MET A 113 14.39 -5.66 -8.61
CA MET A 113 14.01 -5.03 -7.35
C MET A 113 15.01 -5.46 -6.27
N ARG A 114 15.82 -4.52 -5.80
CA ARG A 114 16.68 -4.71 -4.63
C ARG A 114 15.91 -4.36 -3.36
N GLN A 115 16.08 -5.15 -2.32
CA GLN A 115 15.44 -4.96 -1.02
C GLN A 115 16.51 -4.71 0.05
N GLY A 116 16.57 -3.47 0.54
CA GLY A 116 17.46 -3.03 1.58
C GLY A 116 16.81 -3.03 2.96
N PHE A 117 17.65 -3.18 3.97
CA PHE A 117 17.31 -3.09 5.39
C PHE A 117 17.97 -1.84 5.95
N PHE A 118 17.22 -1.08 6.76
CA PHE A 118 17.79 0.07 7.46
C PHE A 118 18.67 -0.39 8.63
N ASN A 119 19.83 0.25 8.80
CA ASN A 119 20.71 0.01 9.95
C ASN A 119 20.09 0.54 11.26
N GLU A 120 19.33 1.63 11.18
CA GLU A 120 18.60 2.26 12.29
C GLU A 120 17.10 2.37 11.95
N PRO A 121 16.34 1.25 11.92
CA PRO A 121 14.96 1.24 11.44
C PRO A 121 14.02 2.14 12.25
N GLU A 122 14.30 2.35 13.54
CA GLU A 122 13.52 3.21 14.44
C GLU A 122 13.49 4.66 13.96
N ARG A 123 14.56 5.13 13.31
CA ARG A 123 14.66 6.48 12.74
C ARG A 123 13.62 6.73 11.65
N PHE A 124 13.21 5.67 10.96
CA PHE A 124 12.32 5.74 9.80
C PHE A 124 10.87 5.34 10.09
N LEU A 125 10.53 4.92 11.32
CA LEU A 125 9.15 4.54 11.66
C LEU A 125 8.16 5.68 11.37
N GLY A 126 7.13 5.37 10.58
CA GLY A 126 6.11 6.33 10.15
C GLY A 126 6.63 7.44 9.23
N ALA A 127 7.83 7.30 8.63
CA ALA A 127 8.46 8.33 7.82
C ALA A 127 7.65 8.74 6.58
N GLN A 128 6.74 7.89 6.09
CA GLN A 128 5.78 8.21 5.04
C GLN A 128 4.89 9.43 5.36
N HIS A 129 4.74 9.78 6.65
CA HIS A 129 3.95 10.93 7.12
C HIS A 129 4.81 12.11 7.60
N LYS A 130 6.15 11.99 7.53
CA LYS A 130 7.09 12.96 8.09
C LYS A 130 7.94 13.57 6.97
N PRO A 131 7.64 14.81 6.52
CA PRO A 131 8.46 15.48 5.52
C PRO A 131 9.92 15.60 5.96
N GLY A 132 10.85 15.45 5.02
CA GLY A 132 12.28 15.67 5.23
C GLY A 132 13.06 14.53 5.89
N VAL A 133 12.40 13.47 6.38
CA VAL A 133 13.11 12.35 7.04
C VAL A 133 14.08 11.63 6.10
N PHE A 134 13.81 11.65 4.80
CA PHE A 134 14.65 10.98 3.79
C PHE A 134 15.72 11.89 3.18
N ASP A 135 15.73 13.19 3.49
CA ASP A 135 16.63 14.16 2.85
C ASP A 135 18.12 13.85 3.13
N ASP A 136 18.40 13.26 4.29
CA ASP A 136 19.73 12.85 4.74
C ASP A 136 19.98 11.34 4.58
N LEU A 137 19.12 10.60 3.87
CA LEU A 137 19.28 9.16 3.67
C LEU A 137 20.48 8.87 2.75
N LYS A 138 21.49 8.16 3.27
CA LYS A 138 22.72 7.81 2.57
C LYS A 138 22.86 6.32 2.33
N ALA A 139 23.72 5.94 1.39
CA ALA A 139 24.06 4.54 1.11
C ALA A 139 24.45 3.72 2.37
N GLU A 140 25.11 4.36 3.34
CA GLU A 140 25.53 3.74 4.61
C GLU A 140 24.41 3.49 5.62
N ASP A 141 23.21 4.06 5.41
CA ASP A 141 22.06 3.86 6.29
C ASP A 141 21.30 2.56 6.01
N ALA A 142 21.61 1.89 4.90
CA ALA A 142 20.98 0.65 4.51
C ALA A 142 22.00 -0.39 4.06
N PHE A 143 21.69 -1.66 4.30
CA PHE A 143 22.44 -2.79 3.77
C PHE A 143 21.54 -3.69 2.93
N PHE A 144 22.15 -4.44 2.03
CA PHE A 144 21.48 -5.36 1.12
C PHE A 144 22.08 -6.75 1.31
N LEU A 145 21.26 -7.77 1.13
CA LEU A 145 21.71 -9.15 1.13
C LEU A 145 21.99 -9.58 -0.31
N ASP A 146 23.14 -10.20 -0.52
CA ASP A 146 23.54 -10.71 -1.82
C ASP A 146 22.53 -11.76 -2.32
N GLU A 147 22.24 -11.75 -3.62
CA GLU A 147 21.33 -12.68 -4.30
C GLU A 147 19.88 -12.71 -3.76
N CYS A 148 19.48 -11.71 -2.95
CA CYS A 148 18.12 -11.55 -2.40
C CYS A 148 17.22 -10.60 -3.20
N ASP A 149 17.56 -10.39 -4.47
CA ASP A 149 16.77 -9.54 -5.35
C ASP A 149 15.57 -10.28 -5.92
N VAL A 150 14.52 -9.50 -6.20
CA VAL A 150 13.32 -9.97 -6.87
C VAL A 150 13.36 -9.50 -8.32
N TYR A 151 13.12 -10.41 -9.25
CA TYR A 151 13.09 -10.13 -10.68
C TYR A 151 11.66 -10.16 -11.17
N TRP A 152 11.24 -9.05 -11.77
CA TRP A 152 9.88 -8.81 -12.20
C TRP A 152 9.74 -8.91 -13.71
N LYS A 153 8.65 -9.53 -14.15
CA LYS A 153 8.27 -9.62 -15.56
C LYS A 153 6.81 -9.25 -15.72
N ARG A 154 6.49 -8.57 -16.81
CA ARG A 154 5.11 -8.27 -17.18
C ARG A 154 4.46 -9.54 -17.73
N VAL A 155 3.39 -9.98 -17.08
CA VAL A 155 2.60 -11.16 -17.49
C VAL A 155 1.16 -10.71 -17.65
N ALA A 156 0.68 -10.70 -18.89
CA ALA A 156 -0.65 -10.22 -19.27
C ALA A 156 -0.97 -8.81 -18.72
N GLY A 157 -1.87 -8.70 -17.73
CA GLY A 157 -2.33 -7.46 -17.11
C GLY A 157 -1.65 -7.12 -15.79
N GLN A 158 -0.64 -7.89 -15.38
CA GLN A 158 0.04 -7.75 -14.08
C GLN A 158 1.57 -7.90 -14.23
N PHE A 159 2.28 -7.74 -13.13
CA PHE A 159 3.68 -8.10 -12.98
C PHE A 159 3.80 -9.27 -12.00
N GLU A 160 4.70 -10.19 -12.33
CA GLU A 160 5.07 -11.32 -11.49
C GLU A 160 6.53 -11.15 -11.09
N GLY A 161 6.79 -11.16 -9.79
CA GLY A 161 8.09 -10.99 -9.17
C GLY A 161 8.51 -12.25 -8.44
N GLY A 162 9.74 -12.71 -8.68
CA GLY A 162 10.29 -13.88 -8.00
C GLY A 162 11.77 -13.74 -7.70
N MET A 163 12.23 -14.40 -6.64
CA MET A 163 13.67 -14.58 -6.38
C MET A 163 14.25 -15.71 -7.26
N ARG A 164 15.57 -15.67 -7.49
CA ARG A 164 16.26 -16.82 -8.09
C ARG A 164 16.17 -18.05 -7.17
N PRO A 165 16.02 -19.26 -7.72
CA PRO A 165 15.87 -20.47 -6.90
C PRO A 165 17.00 -20.65 -5.89
N LYS A 166 16.64 -20.67 -4.59
CA LYS A 166 17.55 -20.86 -3.45
C LYS A 166 18.79 -19.93 -3.42
N ALA A 167 18.71 -18.76 -4.06
CA ALA A 167 19.87 -17.86 -4.18
C ALA A 167 20.04 -16.96 -2.95
N CYS A 168 18.94 -16.46 -2.39
CA CYS A 168 18.92 -15.60 -1.21
C CYS A 168 19.21 -16.42 0.07
N VAL A 169 20.48 -16.72 0.34
CA VAL A 169 20.92 -17.53 1.48
C VAL A 169 21.52 -16.64 2.59
N PHE A 170 21.08 -16.83 3.82
CA PHE A 170 21.56 -16.08 4.99
C PHE A 170 21.47 -16.90 6.28
N GLY A 171 22.07 -16.38 7.35
CA GLY A 171 22.22 -17.09 8.61
C GLY A 171 23.35 -18.11 8.58
N GLU A 172 23.58 -18.77 9.72
CA GLU A 172 24.70 -19.68 9.93
C GLU A 172 24.26 -20.95 10.67
N GLY A 173 25.05 -22.02 10.55
CA GLY A 173 24.79 -23.30 11.22
C GLY A 173 23.40 -23.87 10.93
N GLU A 174 22.73 -24.36 11.98
CA GLU A 174 21.37 -24.92 11.92
C GLU A 174 20.29 -23.90 11.51
N LEU A 175 20.58 -22.60 11.60
CA LEU A 175 19.67 -21.53 11.19
C LEU A 175 19.99 -20.98 9.79
N ARG A 176 20.95 -21.59 9.08
CA ARG A 176 21.24 -21.25 7.69
C ARG A 176 20.00 -21.57 6.85
N ARG A 177 19.50 -20.57 6.15
CA ARG A 177 18.22 -20.62 5.46
C ARG A 177 18.28 -19.87 4.15
N TYR A 178 17.34 -20.17 3.25
CA TYR A 178 17.10 -19.37 2.06
C TYR A 178 15.69 -18.81 2.07
N SER A 179 15.51 -17.65 1.45
CA SER A 179 14.18 -17.06 1.27
C SER A 179 13.67 -17.26 -0.15
N VAL A 180 12.34 -17.38 -0.25
CA VAL A 180 11.58 -17.42 -1.49
C VAL A 180 10.47 -16.40 -1.36
N HIS A 181 10.47 -15.42 -2.25
CA HIS A 181 9.41 -14.43 -2.34
C HIS A 181 8.76 -14.54 -3.72
N ASP A 182 7.43 -14.70 -3.73
CA ASP A 182 6.59 -14.63 -4.92
C ASP A 182 5.65 -13.45 -4.78
N LEU A 183 5.67 -12.53 -5.74
CA LEU A 183 4.89 -11.31 -5.69
C LEU A 183 4.08 -11.10 -6.97
N TYR A 184 2.89 -10.55 -6.82
CA TYR A 184 2.02 -10.20 -7.94
C TYR A 184 1.55 -8.77 -7.77
N LEU A 185 1.78 -7.95 -8.78
CA LEU A 185 1.44 -6.53 -8.75
C LEU A 185 0.57 -6.16 -9.94
N SER A 186 -0.54 -5.49 -9.66
CA SER A 186 -1.38 -4.86 -10.68
C SER A 186 -1.75 -3.45 -10.24
N ALA A 187 -2.47 -2.71 -11.10
CA ALA A 187 -3.02 -1.42 -10.73
C ALA A 187 -3.89 -1.46 -9.45
N ALA A 188 -4.47 -2.61 -9.08
CA ALA A 188 -5.41 -2.72 -7.97
C ALA A 188 -4.95 -3.61 -6.81
N LYS A 189 -3.84 -4.35 -6.95
CA LYS A 189 -3.46 -5.42 -6.02
C LYS A 189 -1.95 -5.49 -5.83
N TYR A 190 -1.54 -5.81 -4.61
CA TYR A 190 -0.18 -6.17 -4.23
C TYR A 190 -0.26 -7.47 -3.42
N TRP A 191 -0.01 -8.59 -4.08
CA TRP A 191 -0.05 -9.90 -3.46
C TRP A 191 1.36 -10.40 -3.24
N ARG A 192 1.56 -11.14 -2.16
CA ARG A 192 2.87 -11.70 -1.85
C ARG A 192 2.78 -12.98 -1.04
N VAL A 193 3.77 -13.83 -1.25
CA VAL A 193 4.15 -14.90 -0.35
C VAL A 193 5.61 -14.69 0.00
N ASP A 194 5.89 -14.62 1.30
CA ASP A 194 7.27 -14.59 1.81
C ASP A 194 7.48 -15.83 2.68
N SER A 195 8.44 -16.66 2.30
CA SER A 195 8.78 -17.89 3.01
C SER A 195 10.29 -18.01 3.17
N THR A 196 10.70 -18.66 4.25
CA THR A 196 12.10 -19.05 4.48
C THR A 196 12.17 -20.52 4.82
N PHE A 197 13.18 -21.20 4.26
CA PHE A 197 13.37 -22.63 4.41
C PHE A 197 14.78 -22.93 4.92
N LEU A 198 14.92 -23.92 5.78
CA LEU A 198 16.23 -24.36 6.25
C LEU A 198 17.02 -24.98 5.09
N VAL A 199 18.29 -24.61 4.97
CA VAL A 199 19.18 -25.18 3.94
C VAL A 199 19.46 -26.66 4.18
N ALA A 200 19.41 -27.10 5.44
CA ALA A 200 19.76 -28.46 5.83
C ALA A 200 18.82 -29.52 5.24
N ASP A 201 17.51 -29.23 5.20
CA ASP A 201 16.48 -30.22 4.88
C ASP A 201 15.29 -29.67 4.06
N ASP A 202 15.36 -28.42 3.60
CA ASP A 202 14.27 -27.73 2.88
C ASP A 202 12.96 -27.60 3.68
N SER A 203 13.00 -27.78 5.01
CA SER A 203 11.82 -27.57 5.86
C SER A 203 11.47 -26.09 5.95
N LEU A 204 10.16 -25.79 5.96
CA LEU A 204 9.66 -24.44 6.19
C LEU A 204 10.08 -23.97 7.58
N HIS A 205 10.82 -22.86 7.64
CA HIS A 205 11.28 -22.27 8.89
C HIS A 205 10.28 -21.22 9.39
N ILE A 206 10.02 -20.19 8.57
CA ILE A 206 9.12 -19.07 8.87
C ILE A 206 8.42 -18.66 7.56
N GLY A 207 7.16 -18.27 7.67
CA GLY A 207 6.36 -17.73 6.57
C GLY A 207 5.17 -18.63 6.24
N MET A 208 4.49 -18.28 5.16
CA MET A 208 3.34 -19.06 4.69
C MET A 208 3.75 -20.04 3.60
N PRO A 209 3.01 -21.13 3.41
CA PRO A 209 3.13 -21.94 2.20
C PRO A 209 2.85 -21.13 0.93
N ALA A 210 3.43 -21.54 -0.20
CA ALA A 210 3.36 -20.86 -1.49
C ALA A 210 1.92 -20.62 -2.03
N ASP A 211 0.95 -21.41 -1.58
CA ASP A 211 -0.45 -21.36 -2.03
C ASP A 211 -1.34 -20.43 -1.19
N GLN A 212 -0.78 -19.68 -0.25
CA GLN A 212 -1.52 -18.79 0.65
C GLN A 212 -0.89 -17.38 0.65
N PRO A 213 -1.13 -16.55 -0.38
CA PRO A 213 -0.60 -15.18 -0.41
C PRO A 213 -1.33 -14.26 0.57
N PHE A 214 -0.62 -13.27 1.10
CA PHE A 214 -1.29 -12.06 1.57
C PHE A 214 -1.88 -11.35 0.35
N GLU A 215 -3.20 -11.23 0.30
CA GLU A 215 -3.92 -10.66 -0.84
C GLU A 215 -4.25 -9.18 -0.60
N LEU A 216 -3.23 -8.32 -0.53
CA LEU A 216 -3.49 -6.90 -0.29
C LEU A 216 -4.09 -6.24 -1.54
N ARG A 217 -5.08 -5.38 -1.31
CA ARG A 217 -5.73 -4.57 -2.34
C ARG A 217 -5.36 -3.12 -2.14
N ARG A 218 -5.26 -2.38 -3.25
CA ARG A 218 -5.00 -0.94 -3.21
C ARG A 218 -6.12 -0.23 -2.46
N VAL A 219 -5.73 0.58 -1.49
CA VAL A 219 -6.60 1.45 -0.71
C VAL A 219 -7.07 2.64 -1.54
N LYS A 220 -8.37 2.94 -1.47
CA LYS A 220 -8.94 4.23 -1.86
C LYS A 220 -9.27 4.99 -0.58
N ARG A 221 -8.65 6.15 -0.36
CA ARG A 221 -8.96 7.01 0.79
C ARG A 221 -10.14 7.92 0.54
N PHE A 222 -10.89 8.19 1.59
CA PHE A 222 -12.03 9.08 1.61
C PHE A 222 -11.95 10.02 2.80
N THR A 223 -12.32 11.26 2.57
CA THR A 223 -12.56 12.25 3.62
C THR A 223 -14.06 12.34 3.82
N CYS A 224 -14.52 12.07 5.04
CA CYS A 224 -15.92 11.97 5.38
C CYS A 224 -16.33 13.02 6.42
N GLY A 225 -17.63 13.30 6.46
CA GLY A 225 -18.27 14.03 7.53
C GLY A 225 -19.57 13.36 7.96
N ILE A 226 -19.96 13.60 9.20
CA ILE A 226 -21.24 13.19 9.75
C ILE A 226 -21.88 14.36 10.51
N THR A 227 -23.16 14.55 10.27
CA THR A 227 -24.02 15.54 10.90
C THR A 227 -25.12 14.82 11.65
N PHE A 228 -25.19 15.00 12.97
CA PHE A 228 -26.31 14.54 13.78
C PHE A 228 -27.39 15.63 13.87
N ASP A 229 -28.64 15.18 13.85
CA ASP A 229 -29.82 16.06 13.87
C ASP A 229 -29.73 17.16 12.79
N PRO A 230 -29.56 16.83 11.49
CA PRO A 230 -29.29 17.82 10.43
C PRO A 230 -30.43 18.83 10.18
N ARG A 231 -31.59 18.64 10.83
CA ARG A 231 -32.75 19.55 10.80
C ARG A 231 -32.82 20.47 12.03
N SER A 232 -31.92 20.29 12.99
CA SER A 232 -31.75 21.16 14.16
C SER A 232 -31.23 22.53 13.73
N PRO A 233 -31.62 23.63 14.40
CA PRO A 233 -30.97 24.93 14.25
C PRO A 233 -29.47 24.90 14.60
N GLU A 234 -29.07 23.96 15.46
CA GLU A 234 -27.70 23.73 15.90
C GLU A 234 -27.39 22.24 15.72
N PRO A 235 -27.03 21.80 14.50
CA PRO A 235 -26.63 20.42 14.25
C PRO A 235 -25.22 20.17 14.79
N GLN A 236 -24.95 18.94 15.24
CA GLN A 236 -23.59 18.52 15.58
C GLN A 236 -22.90 18.03 14.31
N GLU A 237 -21.83 18.70 13.89
CA GLU A 237 -21.05 18.34 12.71
C GLU A 237 -19.66 17.83 13.11
N ILE A 238 -19.27 16.70 12.54
CA ILE A 238 -17.93 16.12 12.67
C ILE A 238 -17.40 15.93 11.26
N THR A 239 -16.33 16.64 10.91
CA THR A 239 -15.71 16.65 9.58
C THR A 239 -14.36 15.94 9.59
N ASP A 240 -13.72 15.84 8.43
CA ASP A 240 -12.34 15.37 8.26
C ASP A 240 -12.09 13.94 8.77
N ILE A 241 -13.13 13.12 8.79
CA ILE A 241 -13.06 11.72 9.18
C ILE A 241 -12.39 10.95 8.02
N SER A 242 -11.14 10.53 8.22
CA SER A 242 -10.43 9.71 7.23
C SER A 242 -10.88 8.26 7.28
N LEU A 243 -11.46 7.78 6.18
CA LEU A 243 -11.77 6.36 5.96
C LEU A 243 -11.02 5.83 4.73
N HIS A 244 -10.93 4.51 4.60
CA HIS A 244 -10.41 3.89 3.41
C HIS A 244 -11.20 2.65 3.00
N SER A 245 -11.15 2.31 1.72
CA SER A 245 -11.97 1.25 1.13
C SER A 245 -11.56 -0.16 1.49
N GLN A 246 -10.52 -0.38 2.30
CA GLN A 246 -10.10 -1.73 2.69
C GLN A 246 -10.31 -1.93 4.18
N GLY A 247 -11.52 -1.66 4.67
CA GLY A 247 -11.87 -1.86 6.08
C GLY A 247 -11.67 -0.65 6.98
N GLY A 248 -11.45 0.54 6.43
CA GLY A 248 -11.26 1.75 7.22
C GLY A 248 -12.48 2.06 8.05
N SER A 249 -12.26 2.39 9.33
CA SER A 249 -13.33 2.69 10.27
C SER A 249 -12.98 3.86 11.18
N ALA A 250 -14.00 4.56 11.67
CA ALA A 250 -13.85 5.64 12.63
C ALA A 250 -15.02 5.65 13.59
N ASP A 251 -14.72 5.83 14.87
CA ASP A 251 -15.74 6.01 15.90
C ASP A 251 -16.02 7.50 16.11
N VAL A 252 -17.29 7.84 16.27
CA VAL A 252 -17.78 9.18 16.56
C VAL A 252 -18.81 9.14 17.67
N THR A 253 -18.91 10.20 18.46
CA THR A 253 -19.87 10.29 19.58
C THR A 253 -20.90 11.37 19.32
N ARG A 254 -22.17 11.02 19.46
CA ARG A 254 -23.26 12.00 19.46
C ARG A 254 -23.38 12.65 20.83
N GLU A 255 -23.26 13.98 20.89
CA GLU A 255 -23.16 14.73 22.14
C GLU A 255 -24.45 14.69 22.97
N ARG A 256 -25.61 14.74 22.32
CA ARG A 256 -26.92 14.83 22.99
C ARG A 256 -27.19 13.67 23.96
N ASP A 257 -26.72 12.48 23.64
CA ASP A 257 -26.99 11.25 24.41
C ASP A 257 -25.75 10.39 24.68
N GLY A 258 -24.57 10.82 24.25
CA GLY A 258 -23.33 10.06 24.41
C GLY A 258 -23.26 8.79 23.56
N GLN A 259 -24.19 8.56 22.64
CA GLN A 259 -24.19 7.35 21.82
C GLN A 259 -23.01 7.37 20.85
N GLU A 260 -22.19 6.31 20.90
CA GLU A 260 -21.10 6.10 19.96
C GLU A 260 -21.58 5.37 18.70
N PHE A 261 -21.06 5.80 17.55
CA PHE A 261 -21.29 5.20 16.24
C PHE A 261 -19.95 4.88 15.58
N THR A 262 -19.91 3.77 14.85
CA THR A 262 -18.78 3.41 13.99
C THR A 262 -19.18 3.61 12.53
N LEU A 263 -18.44 4.46 11.83
CA LEU A 263 -18.44 4.54 10.37
C LEU A 263 -17.48 3.47 9.85
N LEU A 264 -17.88 2.74 8.80
CA LEU A 264 -17.07 1.69 8.19
C LEU A 264 -17.18 1.77 6.67
N MET A 265 -16.05 1.63 5.99
CA MET A 265 -15.97 1.63 4.53
C MET A 265 -15.20 0.42 3.98
N ARG A 266 -15.77 -0.23 2.96
CA ARG A 266 -15.23 -1.47 2.38
C ARG A 266 -15.56 -1.59 0.88
N ASP A 267 -14.56 -1.77 0.04
CA ASP A 267 -14.66 -2.30 -1.31
C ASP A 267 -14.90 -3.80 -1.16
N LYS A 268 -16.15 -4.22 -1.24
CA LYS A 268 -16.50 -5.64 -1.14
C LYS A 268 -16.49 -6.27 -2.51
N GLU A 269 -15.83 -7.40 -2.60
CA GLU A 269 -15.96 -8.37 -3.68
C GLU A 269 -16.56 -9.62 -3.05
N TYR A 270 -17.85 -9.84 -3.26
CA TYR A 270 -18.48 -11.07 -2.79
C TYR A 270 -18.30 -12.15 -3.84
N PRO A 271 -17.41 -13.15 -3.64
CA PRO A 271 -17.21 -14.22 -4.61
C PRO A 271 -18.43 -15.14 -4.75
N TYR A 272 -19.42 -15.00 -3.86
CA TYR A 272 -20.69 -15.73 -3.92
C TYR A 272 -21.68 -15.12 -4.93
N TYR A 273 -21.48 -13.88 -5.37
CA TYR A 273 -22.38 -13.23 -6.31
C TYR A 273 -21.85 -13.37 -7.73
N SER A 274 -22.65 -13.96 -8.60
CA SER A 274 -22.33 -14.08 -10.03
C SER A 274 -22.61 -12.80 -10.82
N THR A 275 -23.32 -11.84 -10.23
CA THR A 275 -23.65 -10.54 -10.84
C THR A 275 -23.35 -9.41 -9.88
N ARG A 276 -22.66 -8.37 -10.36
CA ARG A 276 -22.22 -7.21 -9.57
C ARG A 276 -21.59 -7.61 -8.23
N PRO A 277 -20.56 -8.47 -8.24
CA PRO A 277 -19.89 -8.90 -7.01
C PRO A 277 -19.17 -7.74 -6.30
N ASP A 278 -18.80 -6.71 -7.07
CA ASP A 278 -17.96 -5.60 -6.64
C ASP A 278 -18.77 -4.35 -6.34
N PHE A 279 -18.64 -3.83 -5.12
CA PHE A 279 -19.26 -2.57 -4.70
C PHE A 279 -18.57 -1.96 -3.48
N ILE A 280 -18.63 -0.63 -3.36
CA ILE A 280 -18.29 0.05 -2.10
C ILE A 280 -19.48 -0.04 -1.15
N TYR A 281 -19.26 -0.67 -0.01
CA TYR A 281 -20.13 -0.69 1.14
C TYR A 281 -19.70 0.39 2.14
N PHE A 282 -20.57 1.38 2.37
CA PHE A 282 -20.40 2.36 3.43
C PHE A 282 -21.53 2.20 4.44
N SER A 283 -21.19 2.04 5.72
CA SER A 283 -22.16 1.78 6.77
C SER A 283 -21.90 2.59 8.03
N ILE A 284 -22.97 2.85 8.76
CA ILE A 284 -22.95 3.47 10.08
C ILE A 284 -23.70 2.54 11.02
N ARG A 285 -23.06 2.15 12.10
CA ARG A 285 -23.61 1.28 13.14
C ARG A 285 -23.39 1.89 14.51
N ARG A 286 -24.19 1.51 15.50
CA ARG A 286 -23.84 1.81 16.89
C ARG A 286 -22.59 1.01 17.26
N LYS A 287 -21.69 1.62 18.03
CA LYS A 287 -20.44 0.96 18.43
C LYS A 287 -20.73 -0.35 19.17
N GLY A 288 -20.04 -1.41 18.78
CA GLY A 288 -20.21 -2.76 19.32
C GLY A 288 -21.38 -3.57 18.74
N GLU A 289 -22.27 -2.96 17.95
CA GLU A 289 -23.35 -3.68 17.28
C GLU A 289 -22.89 -4.28 15.94
N LEU A 290 -23.45 -5.43 15.56
CA LEU A 290 -23.22 -6.04 14.24
C LEU A 290 -24.10 -5.42 13.15
N ALA A 291 -25.31 -4.97 13.51
CA ALA A 291 -26.27 -4.43 12.57
C ALA A 291 -25.95 -2.96 12.26
N SER A 292 -26.06 -2.59 10.99
CA SER A 292 -25.96 -1.18 10.58
C SER A 292 -27.27 -0.46 10.83
N VAL A 293 -27.17 0.77 11.35
CA VAL A 293 -28.30 1.71 11.42
C VAL A 293 -28.70 2.14 10.01
N VAL A 294 -27.69 2.41 9.16
CA VAL A 294 -27.85 2.72 7.74
C VAL A 294 -26.62 2.25 6.98
N PHE A 295 -26.81 1.87 5.72
CA PHE A 295 -25.72 1.61 4.80
C PHE A 295 -26.10 1.99 3.37
N THR A 296 -25.09 2.13 2.53
CA THR A 296 -25.23 2.32 1.08
C THR A 296 -24.28 1.38 0.34
N VAL A 297 -24.68 0.99 -0.87
CA VAL A 297 -23.87 0.21 -1.81
C VAL A 297 -23.72 1.03 -3.08
N ASN A 298 -22.49 1.14 -3.58
CA ASN A 298 -22.16 2.03 -4.68
C ASN A 298 -21.18 1.36 -5.61
N ASP A 299 -21.07 1.85 -6.85
CA ASP A 299 -20.08 1.32 -7.79
C ASP A 299 -18.66 1.50 -7.22
N PRO A 300 -17.72 0.56 -7.49
CA PRO A 300 -16.35 0.62 -6.97
C PRO A 300 -15.59 1.92 -7.29
N ASP A 301 -15.98 2.63 -8.35
CA ASP A 301 -15.34 3.88 -8.78
C ASP A 301 -16.02 5.15 -8.27
N SER A 302 -17.03 5.00 -7.40
CA SER A 302 -17.76 6.12 -6.83
C SER A 302 -16.81 7.10 -6.12
N ARG A 303 -16.95 8.38 -6.47
CA ARG A 303 -16.14 9.48 -5.92
C ARG A 303 -16.79 10.17 -4.74
N SER A 304 -18.09 9.97 -4.57
CA SER A 304 -18.90 10.52 -3.50
C SER A 304 -19.88 9.46 -3.03
N LEU A 305 -20.04 9.35 -1.71
CA LEU A 305 -20.94 8.41 -1.06
C LEU A 305 -21.70 9.19 0.01
N GLY A 306 -22.95 8.84 0.27
CA GLY A 306 -23.68 9.49 1.34
C GLY A 306 -24.94 8.75 1.76
N VAL A 307 -25.39 9.05 2.97
CA VAL A 307 -26.61 8.51 3.57
C VAL A 307 -27.30 9.62 4.36
N ASN A 308 -28.62 9.68 4.29
CA ASN A 308 -29.42 10.61 5.08
C ASN A 308 -30.65 9.87 5.62
N THR A 309 -30.77 9.77 6.94
CA THR A 309 -31.92 9.15 7.62
C THR A 309 -32.89 10.18 8.20
N GLY A 310 -32.58 11.47 8.06
CA GLY A 310 -33.27 12.57 8.71
C GLY A 310 -32.87 12.81 10.17
N GLU A 311 -32.24 11.83 10.83
CA GLU A 311 -31.62 11.96 12.16
C GLU A 311 -30.09 12.01 12.08
N LEU A 312 -29.52 11.46 11.01
CA LEU A 312 -28.11 11.57 10.69
C LEU A 312 -27.92 11.77 9.18
N LEU A 313 -26.94 12.57 8.82
CA LEU A 313 -26.44 12.74 7.46
C LEU A 313 -24.96 12.40 7.48
N ALA A 314 -24.48 11.55 6.58
CA ALA A 314 -23.05 11.35 6.39
C ALA A 314 -22.71 11.42 4.92
N TYR A 315 -21.56 12.00 4.62
CA TYR A 315 -21.02 12.13 3.28
C TYR A 315 -19.55 11.77 3.29
N CYS A 316 -19.06 11.22 2.18
CA CYS A 316 -17.66 10.87 1.97
C CYS A 316 -17.25 11.24 0.56
N TYR A 317 -16.08 11.84 0.40
CA TYR A 317 -15.48 12.17 -0.88
C TYR A 317 -14.15 11.44 -1.05
N ARG A 318 -13.92 10.88 -2.24
CA ARG A 318 -12.69 10.15 -2.55
C ARG A 318 -11.53 11.13 -2.71
N ASN A 319 -10.45 10.90 -1.99
CA ASN A 319 -9.25 11.74 -2.05
C ASN A 319 -8.60 11.66 -3.45
N GLY A 320 -7.93 12.73 -3.86
CA GLY A 320 -7.27 12.82 -5.17
C GLY A 320 -8.20 13.21 -6.33
N PHE A 321 -9.48 13.48 -6.05
CA PHE A 321 -10.42 14.04 -7.02
C PHE A 321 -10.81 15.46 -6.58
N ALA A 322 -10.66 16.42 -7.49
CA ALA A 322 -11.20 17.77 -7.28
C ALA A 322 -12.72 17.71 -7.40
N PHE A 323 -13.43 17.93 -6.29
CA PHE A 323 -14.84 18.27 -6.32
C PHE A 323 -14.97 19.80 -6.38
N ARG A 324 -16.02 20.29 -7.03
CA ARG A 324 -16.35 21.71 -6.94
C ARG A 324 -17.04 21.92 -5.61
N GLU A 325 -16.42 22.68 -4.72
CA GLU A 325 -16.80 22.82 -3.31
C GLU A 325 -17.82 23.96 -3.10
N SER A 326 -17.98 24.84 -4.10
CA SER A 326 -18.89 25.99 -4.01
C SER A 326 -19.79 26.18 -5.24
N LEU A 327 -20.92 26.86 -5.01
CA LEU A 327 -21.81 27.28 -6.10
C LEU A 327 -21.11 28.28 -7.04
N GLU A 328 -20.17 29.07 -6.52
CA GLU A 328 -19.37 30.03 -7.28
C GLU A 328 -18.47 29.31 -8.30
N GLU A 329 -17.89 28.16 -7.93
CA GLU A 329 -17.12 27.31 -8.84
C GLU A 329 -17.95 26.68 -9.97
N LEU A 330 -19.28 26.58 -9.82
CA LEU A 330 -20.18 26.19 -10.91
C LEU A 330 -20.36 27.32 -11.94
N THR A 331 -20.38 28.57 -11.48
CA THR A 331 -20.68 29.74 -12.34
C THR A 331 -19.55 30.13 -13.28
N ILE A 332 -18.29 29.75 -13.00
CA ILE A 332 -17.13 30.09 -13.84
C ILE A 332 -17.10 29.26 -15.15
N ALA A 333 -17.82 28.14 -15.22
CA ALA A 333 -17.86 27.29 -16.42
C ALA A 333 -18.78 27.79 -17.55
N ASP A 334 -19.78 28.63 -17.24
CA ASP A 334 -20.74 29.19 -18.22
C ASP A 334 -20.31 30.54 -18.81
N GLY A 335 -19.08 30.98 -18.53
CA GLY A 335 -18.52 32.27 -18.95
C GLY A 335 -17.84 32.30 -20.33
N LYS A 336 -17.88 31.21 -21.11
CA LYS A 336 -17.44 31.22 -22.51
C LYS A 336 -18.63 30.86 -23.40
N ARG A 337 -19.32 31.90 -23.86
CA ARG A 337 -20.28 31.82 -24.98
C ARG A 337 -19.58 31.49 -26.28
#